data_AF-A0A7V0RKG0-F1
#
_entry.id   AF-A0A7V0RKG0-F1
#
_cell.length_a   1.000
_cell.length_b   1.000
_cell.length_c   1.000
_cell.angle_alpha   90.00
_cell.angle_beta   90.00
_cell.angle_gamma   90.00
#
_symmetry.space_group_name_H-M   'P 1'
#
loop_
_entity.id
_entity.type
_entity.pdbx_description
1 polymer ?
#
loop_
_entity_poly.entity_id
_entity_poly.type
_entity_poly.pdbx_seq_one_letter_code
_entity_poly.pdbx_strand_id
1 'polypeptide(L)'
;QTTLWQIANRDQDVETVHGTQKPVECMRRPILNKSSPGQAVYEPFMGSGTTLIAAETTGRLCLGIELNPAYVDVAIVRWQKATGKSAVLDGDGRTFDGIREARTETSPFNHLLRP
;
A
#
# COMPACT_ATOMS: atom_id res chain seq x y z
N GLN A 1 23.54 5.29 -15.77
CA GLN A 1 23.07 5.45 -14.38
C GLN A 1 24.00 4.67 -13.45
N THR A 2 24.28 5.15 -12.24
CA THR A 2 25.11 4.43 -11.26
C THR A 2 24.35 3.26 -10.62
N THR A 3 25.06 2.22 -10.18
CA THR A 3 24.52 1.02 -9.51
C THR A 3 24.52 1.13 -7.98
N LEU A 4 25.22 2.12 -7.40
CA LEU A 4 25.22 2.38 -5.96
C LEU A 4 24.28 3.54 -5.62
N TRP A 5 23.26 3.26 -4.81
CA TRP A 5 22.24 4.24 -4.42
C TRP A 5 22.28 4.50 -2.92
N GLN A 6 22.54 5.75 -2.54
CA GLN A 6 22.32 6.21 -1.17
C GLN A 6 20.86 6.66 -1.04
N ILE A 7 20.10 5.94 -0.22
CA ILE A 7 18.71 6.24 0.12
C ILE A 7 18.64 6.24 1.64
N ALA A 8 18.32 7.41 2.22
CA ALA A 8 18.18 7.53 3.66
C ALA A 8 16.98 6.71 4.13
N ASN A 9 17.11 6.09 5.31
CA ASN A 9 16.07 5.26 5.90
C ASN A 9 15.13 6.03 6.85
N ARG A 10 15.36 7.34 7.02
CA ARG A 10 14.68 8.18 8.01
C ARG A 10 13.54 8.98 7.39
N ASP A 11 12.41 8.97 8.11
CA ASP A 11 11.30 9.94 8.04
C ASP A 11 10.36 9.90 6.83
N GLN A 12 9.99 8.70 6.33
CA GLN A 12 8.93 8.59 5.29
C GLN A 12 7.61 7.96 5.75
N ASP A 13 7.50 7.49 7.01
CA ASP A 13 6.22 7.15 7.64
C ASP A 13 6.40 7.19 9.17
N VAL A 14 5.82 8.19 9.83
CA VAL A 14 6.02 8.50 11.27
C VAL A 14 5.44 7.44 12.23
N GLU A 15 4.89 6.34 11.72
CA GLU A 15 4.44 5.19 12.52
C GLU A 15 4.70 3.88 11.76
N THR A 16 5.97 3.48 11.62
CA THR A 16 6.29 2.14 11.13
C THR A 16 5.98 1.11 12.21
N VAL A 17 4.76 0.56 12.19
CA VAL A 17 4.38 -0.65 12.95
C VAL A 17 5.08 -1.91 12.37
N HIS A 18 5.63 -1.83 11.14
CA HIS A 18 6.33 -2.93 10.48
C HIS A 18 7.84 -2.72 10.37
N GLY A 19 8.62 -3.64 10.95
CA GLY A 19 10.09 -3.59 10.97
C GLY A 19 10.81 -3.80 9.63
N THR A 20 10.10 -4.08 8.52
CA THR A 20 10.70 -4.38 7.20
C THR A 20 10.22 -3.45 6.07
N GLN A 21 9.60 -2.33 6.40
CA GLN A 21 9.12 -1.38 5.40
C GLN A 21 10.27 -0.77 4.59
N LYS A 22 10.17 -0.82 3.25
CA LYS A 22 11.17 -0.22 2.36
C LYS A 22 10.87 1.28 2.15
N PRO A 23 11.90 2.13 2.02
CA PRO A 23 11.71 3.50 1.55
C PRO A 23 11.06 3.54 0.16
N VAL A 24 10.12 4.45 -0.07
CA VAL A 24 9.39 4.58 -1.35
C VAL A 24 10.36 4.85 -2.50
N GLU A 25 11.41 5.64 -2.23
CA GLU A 25 12.43 5.99 -3.22
C GLU A 25 13.13 4.76 -3.83
N CYS A 26 13.25 3.66 -3.08
CA CYS A 26 13.83 2.41 -3.58
C CYS A 26 13.05 1.86 -4.78
N MET A 27 11.73 2.01 -4.80
CA MET A 27 10.88 1.56 -5.90
C MET A 27 10.61 2.67 -6.92
N ARG A 28 10.58 3.94 -6.49
CA ARG A 28 10.33 5.08 -7.38
C ARG A 28 11.39 5.20 -8.48
N ARG A 29 12.67 5.04 -8.13
CA ARG A 29 13.80 5.11 -9.08
C ARG A 29 13.67 4.11 -10.23
N PRO A 30 13.59 2.78 -10.00
CA PRO A 30 13.49 1.82 -11.09
C PRO A 30 12.22 2.03 -11.93
N ILE A 31 11.09 2.41 -11.33
CA ILE A 31 9.86 2.73 -12.08
C ILE A 31 10.09 3.87 -13.07
N LEU A 32 10.67 4.99 -12.62
CA LEU A 32 10.97 6.13 -13.50
C LEU A 32 11.94 5.79 -14.63
N ASN A 33 12.90 4.91 -14.37
CA ASN A 33 13.94 4.57 -15.35
C ASN A 33 13.45 3.59 -16.42
N LYS A 34 12.41 2.80 -16.14
CA LYS A 34 12.04 1.60 -16.93
C LYS A 34 10.58 1.56 -17.35
N SER A 35 9.81 2.60 -17.07
CA SER A 35 8.42 2.73 -17.52
C SER A 35 8.11 4.18 -17.88
N SER A 36 7.03 4.39 -18.62
CA SER A 36 6.42 5.69 -18.89
C SER A 36 5.17 5.87 -18.03
N PRO A 37 4.73 7.11 -17.74
CA PRO A 37 3.42 7.36 -17.15
C PRO A 37 2.30 6.61 -17.88
N GLY A 38 1.32 6.12 -17.15
CA GLY A 38 0.22 5.29 -17.65
C GLY A 38 0.54 3.81 -17.85
N GLN A 39 1.82 3.39 -17.82
CA GLN A 39 2.16 1.97 -17.87
C GLN A 39 1.91 1.26 -16.53
N ALA A 40 1.71 -0.05 -16.61
CA ALA A 40 1.51 -0.91 -15.44
C ALA A 40 2.84 -1.35 -14.82
N VAL A 41 2.86 -1.46 -13.50
CA VAL A 41 3.91 -2.05 -12.67
C VAL A 41 3.29 -3.23 -11.93
N TYR A 42 3.86 -4.42 -12.09
CA TYR A 42 3.40 -5.63 -11.41
C TYR A 42 4.24 -5.91 -10.16
N GLU A 43 3.58 -6.17 -9.03
CA GLU A 43 4.21 -6.49 -7.76
C GLU A 43 3.55 -7.73 -7.11
N PRO A 44 4.12 -8.93 -7.28
CA PRO A 44 3.52 -10.16 -6.75
C PRO A 44 3.65 -10.34 -5.23
N PHE A 45 4.46 -9.50 -4.56
CA PHE A 45 4.72 -9.57 -3.12
C PHE A 45 4.57 -8.19 -2.48
N MET A 46 3.33 -7.69 -2.47
CA MET A 46 3.05 -6.29 -2.19
C MET A 46 3.46 -5.85 -0.78
N GLY A 47 3.39 -6.75 0.21
CA GLY A 47 3.74 -6.45 1.59
C GLY A 47 3.04 -5.19 2.09
N SER A 48 3.80 -4.23 2.59
CA SER A 48 3.24 -2.96 3.08
C SER A 48 2.89 -1.93 1.99
N GLY A 49 2.99 -2.24 0.69
CA GLY A 49 2.52 -1.33 -0.37
C GLY A 49 3.52 -0.30 -0.88
N THR A 50 4.83 -0.52 -0.69
CA THR A 50 5.86 0.47 -1.11
C THR A 50 5.87 0.71 -2.63
N THR A 51 5.78 -0.36 -3.44
CA THR A 51 5.71 -0.25 -4.91
C THR A 51 4.43 0.43 -5.37
N LEU A 52 3.29 0.20 -4.68
CA LEU A 52 2.00 0.83 -4.96
C LEU A 52 2.09 2.35 -4.82
N ILE A 53 2.65 2.85 -3.71
CA ILE A 53 2.84 4.29 -3.49
C ILE A 53 3.82 4.88 -4.51
N ALA A 54 4.91 4.17 -4.82
CA ALA A 54 5.88 4.62 -5.82
C ALA A 54 5.27 4.71 -7.22
N ALA A 55 4.44 3.74 -7.62
CA ALA A 55 3.74 3.75 -8.90
C ALA A 55 2.74 4.89 -8.98
N GLU A 56 1.91 5.07 -7.94
CA GLU A 56 0.93 6.15 -7.85
C GLU A 56 1.58 7.53 -7.97
N THR A 57 2.62 7.80 -7.16
CA THR A 57 3.32 9.09 -7.14
C THR A 57 4.08 9.38 -8.44
N THR A 58 4.31 8.36 -9.26
CA THR A 58 4.92 8.50 -10.58
C THR A 58 3.89 8.42 -11.71
N GLY A 59 2.59 8.30 -11.43
CA GLY A 59 1.55 8.21 -12.45
C GLY A 59 1.59 6.92 -13.26
N ARG A 60 1.95 5.80 -12.63
CA ARG A 60 1.85 4.43 -13.16
C ARG A 60 0.70 3.70 -12.47
N LEU A 61 0.16 2.68 -13.14
CA LEU A 61 -0.79 1.76 -12.52
C LEU A 61 -0.02 0.66 -11.79
N CYS A 62 -0.41 0.32 -10.57
CA CYS A 62 0.18 -0.82 -9.85
C CYS A 62 -0.80 -1.99 -9.82
N LEU A 63 -0.34 -3.17 -10.22
CA LEU A 63 -1.05 -4.44 -10.11
C LEU A 63 -0.34 -5.27 -9.03
N GLY A 64 -0.87 -5.24 -7.81
CA GLY A 64 -0.25 -5.88 -6.64
C GLY A 64 -0.99 -7.13 -6.19
N ILE A 65 -0.24 -8.11 -5.65
CA ILE A 65 -0.80 -9.26 -4.94
C ILE A 65 -0.15 -9.34 -3.56
N GLU A 66 -0.96 -9.63 -2.54
CA GLU A 66 -0.50 -9.98 -1.20
C GLU A 66 -1.34 -11.12 -0.66
N LEU A 67 -0.68 -12.11 -0.07
CA LEU A 67 -1.34 -13.30 0.45
C LEU A 67 -1.96 -13.06 1.82
N ASN A 68 -1.29 -12.28 2.67
CA ASN A 68 -1.73 -12.04 4.03
C ASN A 68 -2.71 -10.84 4.08
N PRO A 69 -3.99 -11.05 4.46
CA PRO A 69 -4.98 -9.99 4.50
C PRO A 69 -4.59 -8.80 5.40
N ALA A 70 -3.87 -9.04 6.50
CA ALA A 70 -3.42 -7.96 7.38
C ALA A 70 -2.42 -7.03 6.68
N TYR A 71 -1.56 -7.56 5.79
CA TYR A 71 -0.66 -6.74 5.00
C TYR A 71 -1.37 -6.02 3.86
N VAL A 72 -2.45 -6.60 3.29
CA VAL A 72 -3.34 -5.89 2.36
C VAL A 72 -3.91 -4.64 3.02
N ASP A 73 -4.44 -4.77 4.24
CA ASP A 73 -4.98 -3.64 5.00
C ASP A 73 -3.91 -2.58 5.25
N VAL A 74 -2.69 -2.97 5.67
CA VAL A 74 -1.56 -2.06 5.85
C VAL A 74 -1.23 -1.31 4.55
N ALA A 75 -1.13 -2.01 3.43
CA ALA A 75 -0.82 -1.41 2.14
C ALA A 75 -1.87 -0.38 1.71
N ILE A 76 -3.16 -0.71 1.87
CA ILE A 76 -4.28 0.17 1.54
C ILE A 76 -4.25 1.41 2.44
N VAL A 77 -4.15 1.26 3.76
CA VAL A 77 -4.11 2.38 4.71
C VAL A 77 -2.94 3.31 4.41
N ARG A 78 -1.75 2.76 4.14
CA ARG A 78 -0.58 3.57 3.77
C ARG A 78 -0.79 4.33 2.47
N TRP A 79 -1.35 3.68 1.44
CA TRP A 79 -1.65 4.35 0.17
C TRP A 79 -2.71 5.45 0.34
N GLN A 80 -3.78 5.21 1.11
CA GLN A 80 -4.80 6.24 1.40
C GLN A 80 -4.17 7.44 2.12
N LYS A 81 -3.32 7.20 3.13
CA LYS A 81 -2.59 8.26 3.85
C LYS A 81 -1.65 9.05 2.92
N ALA A 82 -0.92 8.37 2.04
CA ALA A 82 0.03 9.00 1.14
C ALA A 82 -0.63 9.83 0.02
N THR A 83 -1.86 9.47 -0.37
CA THR A 83 -2.55 10.07 -1.54
C THR A 83 -3.75 10.95 -1.18
N GLY A 84 -4.30 10.80 0.02
CA GLY A 84 -5.58 11.39 0.42
C GLY A 84 -6.80 10.77 -0.26
N LYS A 85 -6.63 9.69 -1.03
CA LYS A 85 -7.74 9.00 -1.73
C LYS A 85 -8.34 7.91 -0.84
N SER A 86 -9.59 7.53 -1.13
CA SER A 86 -10.23 6.35 -0.55
C SER A 86 -10.11 5.17 -1.50
N ALA A 87 -9.66 4.02 -1.00
CA ALA A 87 -9.61 2.80 -1.80
C ALA A 87 -11.02 2.25 -1.97
N VAL A 88 -11.31 1.70 -3.14
CA VAL A 88 -12.61 1.13 -3.49
C VAL A 88 -12.42 -0.30 -3.99
N LEU A 89 -13.38 -1.16 -3.64
CA LEU A 89 -13.45 -2.51 -4.19
C LEU A 89 -13.97 -2.44 -5.62
N ASP A 90 -13.18 -3.00 -6.54
CA ASP A 90 -13.59 -3.10 -7.94
C ASP A 90 -14.84 -3.96 -8.09
N GLY A 91 -15.74 -3.56 -8.99
CA GLY A 91 -17.02 -4.23 -9.27
C GLY A 91 -18.24 -3.70 -8.51
N ASP A 92 -18.13 -3.36 -7.22
CA ASP A 92 -19.27 -2.85 -6.41
C ASP A 92 -19.07 -1.46 -5.81
N GLY A 93 -17.85 -0.91 -5.86
CA GLY A 93 -17.55 0.47 -5.49
C GLY A 93 -17.56 0.76 -3.99
N ARG A 94 -17.72 -0.25 -3.12
CA ARG A 94 -17.64 -0.06 -1.67
C ARG A 94 -16.26 0.42 -1.27
N THR A 95 -16.18 1.35 -0.32
CA THR A 95 -14.89 1.85 0.19
C THR A 95 -14.25 0.81 1.12
N PHE A 96 -12.92 0.83 1.18
CA PHE A 96 -12.17 -0.01 2.12
C PHE A 96 -12.63 0.21 3.57
N ASP A 97 -12.84 1.46 3.97
CA ASP A 97 -13.29 1.79 5.33
C ASP A 97 -14.67 1.17 5.64
N GLY A 98 -15.63 1.27 4.71
CA GLY A 98 -16.95 0.65 4.88
C GLY A 98 -16.91 -0.88 4.91
N ILE A 99 -16.02 -1.50 4.13
CA ILE A 99 -15.81 -2.96 4.18
C ILE A 99 -15.19 -3.37 5.52
N ARG A 100 -14.21 -2.61 6.01
CA ARG A 100 -13.53 -2.88 7.28
C ARG A 100 -14.50 -2.83 8.45
N GLU A 101 -15.36 -1.81 8.50
CA GLU A 101 -16.40 -1.65 9.52
C GLU A 101 -17.39 -2.83 9.50
N ALA A 102 -17.91 -3.19 8.32
CA ALA A 102 -18.83 -4.32 8.17
C ALA A 102 -18.23 -5.65 8.66
N ARG A 103 -16.92 -5.87 8.45
CA ARG A 103 -16.20 -7.07 8.91
C ARG A 103 -16.02 -7.10 10.43
N THR A 104 -15.82 -5.95 11.06
CA THR A 104 -15.78 -5.88 12.54
C THR A 104 -17.14 -6.15 13.16
N GLU A 105 -18.23 -5.70 12.54
CA GLU A 105 -19.60 -5.93 13.04
C GLU A 105 -20.07 -7.38 12.93
N THR A 106 -19.61 -8.10 11.91
CA THR A 106 -19.99 -9.51 11.67
C THR A 106 -19.13 -10.53 12.41
N SER A 107 -18.11 -10.11 13.18
CA SER A 107 -17.32 -11.03 13.99
C SER A 107 -18.13 -11.53 15.20
N PRO A 108 -18.37 -12.84 15.34
CA PRO A 108 -19.16 -13.39 16.46
C PRO A 108 -18.50 -13.17 17.83
N PHE A 109 -17.24 -12.74 17.86
CA PHE A 109 -16.49 -12.42 19.08
C PHE A 109 -16.58 -10.94 19.49
N ASN A 110 -17.14 -10.06 18.66
CA ASN A 110 -17.19 -8.63 18.95
C ASN A 110 -18.24 -8.26 20.03
N HIS A 111 -19.11 -9.21 20.41
CA HIS A 111 -20.06 -9.06 21.51
C HIS A 111 -19.48 -9.42 22.89
N LEU A 112 -18.32 -10.07 22.95
CA LEU A 112 -17.70 -10.61 24.17
C LEU A 112 -16.62 -9.70 24.77
N LEU A 113 -16.32 -8.57 24.12
CA LEU A 113 -15.38 -7.56 24.60
C LEU A 113 -16.06 -6.19 24.56
N ARG A 114 -16.99 -5.96 25.47
CA ARG A 114 -17.36 -4.63 25.95
C ARG A 114 -16.91 -4.55 27.43
N PRO A 115 -16.43 -3.39 27.91
CA PRO A 115 -15.90 -3.23 29.26
C PRO A 115 -16.88 -3.65 30.36
#